data_AF-A0A7J4JZS6-F1
#
_entry.id   AF-A0A7J4JZS6-F1
#
_cell.length_a   1.000
_cell.length_b   1.000
_cell.length_c   1.000
_cell.angle_alpha   90.00
_cell.angle_beta   90.00
_cell.angle_gamma   90.00
#
_symmetry.space_group_name_H-M   'P 1'
#
loop_
_entity.id
_entity.type
_entity.pdbx_description
1 polymer ?
#
loop_
_entity_poly.entity_id
_entity_poly.type
_entity_poly.pdbx_seq_one_letter_code
_entity_poly.pdbx_strand_id
1 'polypeptide(L)'
;MQVAETVNPIPRTERIVAKTILYHLIDALRAISSTVLLTSELLEGETGLSADNVSEFITDGVVEMHYLGIAGADSRTLRIRKMRYTDHNKSYIPYEISGKDGIVVNIEEAMDVLMK
;
A
#
# COMPACT_ATOMS: atom_id res chain seq x y z
N MET A 1 39.85 12.93 4.62
CA MET A 1 39.47 11.53 4.93
C MET A 1 38.39 11.15 3.93
N GLN A 2 38.78 10.47 2.86
CA GLN A 2 37.86 10.06 1.80
C GLN A 2 37.04 8.89 2.35
N VAL A 3 35.75 9.11 2.58
CA VAL A 3 34.83 8.04 2.96
C VAL A 3 34.80 7.09 1.78
N ALA A 4 35.39 5.92 1.97
CA ALA A 4 35.39 4.85 0.99
C ALA A 4 33.95 4.49 0.69
N GLU A 5 33.46 4.90 -0.48
CA GLU A 5 32.36 4.20 -1.13
C GLU A 5 32.81 2.75 -1.22
N THR A 6 32.20 1.91 -0.39
CA THR A 6 32.38 0.47 -0.47
C THR A 6 31.66 0.07 -1.75
N VAL A 7 32.37 0.18 -2.88
CA VAL A 7 31.85 -0.15 -4.20
C VAL A 7 31.59 -1.66 -4.17
N ASN A 8 30.34 -2.01 -3.97
CA ASN A 8 29.90 -3.40 -3.94
C ASN A 8 30.22 -3.98 -5.33
N PRO A 9 31.04 -5.04 -5.43
CA PRO A 9 31.59 -5.50 -6.72
C PRO A 9 30.54 -6.15 -7.64
N ILE A 10 29.31 -6.32 -7.15
CA ILE A 10 28.19 -6.88 -7.90
C ILE A 10 27.30 -5.71 -8.35
N PRO A 11 27.10 -5.49 -9.65
CA PRO A 11 26.12 -4.53 -10.14
C PRO A 11 24.75 -4.86 -9.54
N ARG A 12 24.28 -4.03 -8.63
CA ARG A 12 22.91 -4.15 -8.10
C ARG A 12 22.01 -3.32 -8.99
N THR A 13 20.93 -3.92 -9.47
CA THR A 13 19.84 -3.16 -10.10
C THR A 13 19.31 -2.14 -9.10
N GLU A 14 18.89 -0.96 -9.57
CA GLU A 14 18.28 0.11 -8.74
C GLU A 14 17.19 -0.45 -7.82
N ARG A 15 16.38 -1.39 -8.31
CA ARG A 15 15.35 -2.11 -7.53
C ARG A 15 15.90 -2.84 -6.30
N ILE A 16 17.07 -3.48 -6.40
CA ILE A 16 17.69 -4.20 -5.28
C ILE A 16 18.17 -3.19 -4.23
N VAL A 17 18.71 -2.05 -4.67
CA VAL A 17 19.15 -0.97 -3.79
C VAL A 17 17.95 -0.36 -3.06
N ALA A 18 16.89 0.00 -3.79
CA ALA A 18 15.64 0.53 -3.23
C ALA A 18 15.03 -0.42 -2.20
N LYS A 19 14.95 -1.73 -2.51
CA LYS A 19 14.51 -2.77 -1.58
C LYS A 19 15.35 -2.83 -0.31
N THR A 20 16.66 -2.75 -0.44
CA THR A 20 17.57 -2.79 0.71
C THR A 20 17.34 -1.58 1.61
N ILE A 21 17.24 -0.39 1.02
CA ILE A 21 17.01 0.87 1.75
C ILE A 21 15.66 0.86 2.45
N LEU A 22 14.57 0.51 1.74
CA LEU A 22 13.22 0.42 2.30
C LEU A 22 13.15 -0.61 3.43
N TYR A 23 13.80 -1.76 3.28
CA TYR A 23 13.84 -2.78 4.32
C TYR A 23 14.48 -2.24 5.61
N HIS A 24 15.65 -1.61 5.51
CA HIS A 24 16.32 -1.01 6.67
C HIS A 24 15.54 0.13 7.31
N LEU A 25 14.88 0.98 6.50
CA LEU A 25 14.02 2.03 7.01
C LEU A 25 12.86 1.46 7.83
N ILE A 26 12.14 0.48 7.27
CA ILE A 26 10.98 -0.11 7.95
C ILE A 26 11.42 -0.87 9.20
N ASP A 27 12.56 -1.56 9.17
CA ASP A 27 13.13 -2.25 10.33
C ASP A 27 13.49 -1.28 11.47
N ALA A 28 14.12 -0.15 11.13
CA ALA A 28 14.42 0.90 12.08
C ALA A 28 13.14 1.51 12.70
N LEU A 29 12.08 1.71 11.89
CA LEU A 29 10.80 2.22 12.40
C LEU A 29 10.10 1.21 13.31
N ARG A 30 10.15 -0.09 12.98
CA ARG A 30 9.61 -1.18 13.81
C ARG A 30 10.28 -1.24 15.19
N ALA A 31 11.59 -0.98 15.25
CA ALA A 31 12.33 -0.97 16.51
C ALA A 31 11.84 0.11 17.51
N ILE A 32 11.20 1.17 17.01
CA ILE A 32 10.69 2.28 17.83
C ILE A 32 9.28 1.96 18.40
N SER A 33 8.77 0.73 18.22
CA SER A 33 7.45 0.28 18.70
C SER A 33 6.28 1.15 18.22
N SER A 34 6.39 1.70 17.01
CA SER A 34 5.36 2.52 16.37
C SER A 34 4.58 1.72 15.33
N THR A 35 3.30 2.05 15.15
CA THR A 35 2.50 1.61 14.00
C THR A 35 2.74 2.57 12.84
N VAL A 36 3.27 2.06 11.73
CA VAL A 36 3.62 2.87 10.56
C VAL A 36 2.59 2.66 9.45
N LEU A 37 2.09 3.75 8.90
CA LEU A 37 1.36 3.75 7.63
C LEU A 37 2.28 4.25 6.52
N LEU A 38 2.45 3.45 5.48
CA LEU A 38 3.18 3.83 4.27
C LEU A 38 2.15 4.08 3.16
N THR A 39 2.26 5.23 2.50
CA THR A 39 1.46 5.55 1.32
C THR A 39 2.29 5.39 0.06
N SER A 40 1.73 4.76 -0.96
CA SER A 40 2.33 4.64 -2.29
C SER A 40 1.24 4.80 -3.34
N GLU A 41 1.63 5.26 -4.52
CA GLU A 41 0.73 5.37 -5.67
C GLU A 41 0.49 3.99 -6.28
N LEU A 42 -0.76 3.76 -6.70
CA LEU A 42 -1.12 2.59 -7.49
C LEU A 42 -1.17 3.01 -8.95
N LEU A 43 -0.26 2.48 -9.76
CA LEU A 43 -0.18 2.83 -11.19
C LEU A 43 -1.28 2.11 -11.97
N GLU A 44 -2.14 2.88 -12.63
CA GLU A 44 -3.25 2.33 -13.43
C GLU A 44 -2.73 1.47 -14.59
N GLY A 45 -3.29 0.26 -14.74
CA GLY A 45 -2.90 -0.68 -15.78
C GLY A 45 -1.67 -1.54 -15.44
N GLU A 46 -1.02 -1.30 -14.30
CA GLU A 46 0.05 -2.17 -13.80
C GLU A 46 -0.48 -3.24 -12.84
N THR A 47 0.31 -4.30 -12.67
CA THR A 47 0.01 -5.38 -11.71
C THR A 47 0.63 -5.13 -10.33
N GLY A 48 1.53 -4.15 -10.24
CA GLY A 48 2.18 -3.74 -9.00
C GLY A 48 1.19 -3.15 -8.01
N LEU A 49 1.48 -3.31 -6.72
CA LEU A 49 0.66 -2.75 -5.62
C LEU A 49 1.32 -1.53 -4.97
N SER A 50 2.40 -1.04 -5.55
CA SER A 50 3.13 0.16 -5.16
C SER A 50 3.95 0.67 -6.34
N ALA A 51 4.23 1.96 -6.39
CA ALA A 51 5.04 2.56 -7.45
C ALA A 51 6.47 1.97 -7.52
N ASP A 52 7.01 1.53 -6.38
CA ASP A 52 8.36 0.94 -6.31
C ASP A 52 8.38 -0.58 -6.55
N ASN A 53 7.21 -1.24 -6.67
CA ASN A 53 7.05 -2.68 -6.85
C ASN A 53 7.81 -3.54 -5.81
N VAL A 54 8.03 -3.00 -4.60
CA VAL A 54 8.85 -3.57 -3.54
C VAL A 54 8.16 -3.47 -2.18
N SER A 55 7.57 -2.32 -1.86
CA SER A 55 6.95 -1.99 -0.59
C SER A 55 5.81 -2.96 -0.22
N GLU A 56 5.07 -3.46 -1.22
CA GLU A 56 4.01 -4.46 -1.03
C GLU A 56 4.53 -5.82 -0.57
N PHE A 57 5.83 -6.09 -0.62
CA PHE A 57 6.42 -7.34 -0.12
C PHE A 57 7.03 -7.17 1.28
N ILE A 58 7.44 -5.95 1.65
CA ILE A 58 8.13 -5.67 2.92
C ILE A 58 7.15 -5.38 4.06
N THR A 59 6.05 -4.70 3.75
CA THR A 59 4.98 -4.35 4.70
C THR A 59 4.25 -5.58 5.25
N ASP A 60 3.63 -5.45 6.42
CA ASP A 60 2.81 -6.53 7.03
C ASP A 60 1.37 -6.52 6.52
N GLY A 61 0.84 -5.34 6.21
CA GLY A 61 -0.47 -5.13 5.59
C GLY A 61 -0.38 -4.35 4.29
N VAL A 62 -1.32 -4.57 3.37
CA VAL A 62 -1.54 -3.74 2.17
C VAL A 62 -3.02 -3.44 2.08
N VAL A 63 -3.35 -2.16 2.07
CA VAL A 63 -4.70 -1.64 1.80
C VAL A 63 -4.65 -0.95 0.44
N GLU A 64 -5.44 -1.46 -0.49
CA GLU A 64 -5.62 -0.87 -1.81
C GLU A 64 -6.77 0.12 -1.76
N MET A 65 -6.57 1.30 -2.36
CA MET A 65 -7.62 2.30 -2.55
C MET A 65 -7.84 2.48 -4.04
N HIS A 66 -9.01 2.05 -4.51
CA HIS A 66 -9.42 2.11 -5.90
C HIS A 66 -10.33 3.31 -6.12
N TYR A 67 -10.09 4.02 -7.20
CA TYR A 67 -10.95 5.07 -7.71
C TYR A 67 -11.47 4.63 -9.07
N LEU A 68 -12.79 4.58 -9.24
CA LEU A 68 -13.44 4.15 -10.46
C LEU A 68 -14.50 5.18 -10.85
N GLY A 69 -14.25 5.89 -11.95
CA GLY A 69 -15.24 6.79 -12.53
C GLY A 69 -16.26 5.98 -13.35
N ILE A 70 -17.44 5.68 -12.80
CA ILE A 70 -18.52 5.02 -13.54
C ILE A 70 -19.59 6.07 -13.87
N ALA A 71 -19.89 6.25 -15.17
CA ALA A 71 -21.08 6.98 -15.64
C ALA A 71 -21.27 8.40 -15.04
N GLY A 72 -20.17 9.11 -14.76
CA GLY A 72 -20.20 10.47 -14.19
C GLY A 72 -20.30 10.52 -12.66
N ALA A 73 -20.29 9.37 -11.98
CA ALA A 73 -20.16 9.27 -10.54
C ALA A 73 -18.77 8.72 -10.16
N ASP A 74 -18.12 9.40 -9.23
CA ASP A 74 -16.88 8.96 -8.59
C ASP A 74 -17.20 7.83 -7.61
N SER A 75 -16.80 6.60 -7.92
CA SER A 75 -16.86 5.49 -6.97
C SER A 75 -15.49 5.25 -6.35
N ARG A 76 -15.45 5.22 -5.02
CA ARG A 76 -14.25 4.98 -4.23
C ARG A 76 -14.44 3.70 -3.44
N THR A 77 -13.52 2.75 -3.61
CA THR A 77 -13.55 1.48 -2.87
C THR A 77 -12.19 1.19 -2.29
N LEU A 78 -12.17 0.57 -1.11
CA LEU A 78 -10.97 0.09 -0.47
C LEU A 78 -11.02 -1.42 -0.34
N ARG A 79 -9.85 -2.05 -0.33
CA ARG A 79 -9.72 -3.49 -0.10
C ARG A 79 -8.47 -3.77 0.72
N ILE A 80 -8.60 -4.67 1.68
CA ILE A 80 -7.44 -5.22 2.38
C ILE A 80 -6.88 -6.37 1.52
N ARG A 81 -5.74 -6.15 0.89
CA ARG A 81 -5.09 -7.14 0.02
C ARG A 81 -4.35 -8.21 0.82
N LYS A 82 -3.72 -7.80 1.91
CA LYS A 82 -3.06 -8.70 2.86
C LYS A 82 -3.06 -8.08 4.26
N MET A 83 -3.09 -8.93 5.27
CA MET A 83 -2.64 -8.61 6.65
C MET A 83 -1.96 -9.86 7.22
N ARG A 84 -0.65 -9.79 7.49
CA ARG A 84 0.09 -10.93 8.03
C ARG A 84 -0.36 -11.23 9.46
N TYR A 85 -0.51 -12.53 9.77
CA TYR A 85 -0.84 -13.05 11.10
C TYR A 85 -2.23 -12.68 11.66
N THR A 86 -3.11 -12.12 10.84
CA THR A 86 -4.48 -11.76 11.23
C THR A 86 -5.47 -12.10 10.12
N ASP A 87 -6.71 -12.42 10.48
CA ASP A 87 -7.80 -12.49 9.49
C ASP A 87 -8.30 -11.07 9.16
N HIS A 88 -8.90 -10.92 7.98
CA HIS A 88 -9.43 -9.63 7.52
C HIS A 88 -10.57 -9.81 6.52
N ASN A 89 -11.40 -8.77 6.38
CA ASN A 89 -12.42 -8.72 5.34
C ASN A 89 -11.75 -8.68 3.95
N LYS A 90 -12.24 -9.50 3.02
CA LYS A 90 -11.69 -9.67 1.66
C LYS A 90 -12.51 -8.97 0.57
N SER A 91 -13.68 -8.43 0.94
CA SER A 91 -14.58 -7.70 0.06
C SER A 91 -14.00 -6.34 -0.33
N TYR A 92 -14.51 -5.79 -1.43
CA TYR A 92 -14.35 -4.39 -1.76
C TYR A 92 -15.35 -3.59 -0.93
N ILE A 93 -14.87 -2.59 -0.21
CA ILE A 93 -15.67 -1.81 0.74
C ILE A 93 -15.73 -0.38 0.21
N PRO A 94 -16.90 0.17 -0.10
CA PRO A 94 -17.00 1.57 -0.51
C PRO A 94 -16.61 2.51 0.63
N TYR A 95 -16.02 3.65 0.25
CA TYR A 95 -15.69 4.71 1.20
C TYR A 95 -15.91 6.08 0.57
N GLU A 96 -16.16 7.07 1.40
CA GLU A 96 -16.32 8.46 1.01
C GLU A 96 -15.33 9.35 1.75
N ILE A 97 -15.05 10.54 1.21
CA ILE A 97 -14.23 11.55 1.87
C ILE A 97 -15.13 12.75 2.15
N SER A 98 -15.55 12.88 3.41
CA SER A 98 -16.37 13.99 3.91
C SER A 98 -15.47 15.10 4.45
N GLY A 99 -15.84 16.36 4.20
CA GLY A 99 -15.09 17.51 4.73
C GLY A 99 -15.09 17.60 6.27
N LYS A 100 -16.06 16.97 6.94
CA LYS A 100 -16.16 16.95 8.41
C LYS A 100 -15.47 15.75 9.04
N ASP A 101 -15.68 14.58 8.46
CA ASP A 101 -15.33 13.29 9.10
C ASP A 101 -14.13 12.60 8.42
N GLY A 102 -13.61 13.16 7.33
CA GLY A 102 -12.51 12.58 6.57
C GLY A 102 -12.95 11.32 5.83
N ILE A 103 -12.15 10.25 5.90
CA ILE A 103 -12.44 8.97 5.25
C ILE A 103 -13.50 8.22 6.07
N VAL A 104 -14.67 8.00 5.48
CA VAL A 104 -15.78 7.23 6.06
C VAL A 104 -15.96 5.94 5.28
N VAL A 105 -15.90 4.80 5.97
CA VAL A 105 -15.96 3.46 5.35
C VAL A 105 -17.32 2.83 5.57
N ASN A 106 -17.99 2.41 4.49
CA ASN A 106 -19.35 1.88 4.51
C ASN A 106 -19.33 0.35 4.37
N ILE A 107 -19.22 -0.36 5.49
CA ILE A 107 -19.06 -1.83 5.51
C ILE A 107 -20.33 -2.56 5.04
N GLU A 108 -21.51 -2.00 5.29
CA GLU A 108 -22.80 -2.62 4.94
C GLU A 108 -23.02 -2.70 3.42
N GLU A 109 -22.56 -1.69 2.68
CA GLU A 109 -22.67 -1.60 1.22
C GLU A 109 -21.71 -2.55 0.48
N ALA A 110 -20.72 -3.11 1.17
CA ALA A 110 -19.74 -4.03 0.59
C ALA A 110 -20.37 -5.33 0.07
N MET A 111 -21.56 -5.72 0.56
CA MET A 111 -22.25 -6.93 0.11
C MET A 111 -23.06 -6.71 -1.18
N ASP A 112 -23.52 -5.48 -1.43
CA ASP A 112 -24.42 -5.17 -2.56
C ASP A 112 -23.69 -5.02 -3.89
N VAL A 113 -22.40 -4.64 -3.88
CA VAL A 113 -21.61 -4.44 -5.12
C VAL A 113 -21.25 -5.76 -5.81
N LEU A 114 -21.22 -6.89 -5.07
CA LEU A 114 -20.94 -8.22 -5.62
C LEU A 114 -22.19 -8.99 -6.08
N MET A 115 -23.41 -8.46 -5.83
CA MET A 115 -24.68 -9.12 -6.17
C MET A 115 -25.50 -8.39 -7.25
N LYS A 116 -24.93 -7.38 -7.92
CA LYS A 116 -25.49 -6.75 -9.12
C LYS A 116 -24.63 -7.06 -10.34
#